data_AF-M1EMP2-F1
#
_entry.id   AF-M1EMP2-F1
#
_cell.length_a   1.000
_cell.length_b   1.000
_cell.length_c   1.000
_cell.angle_alpha   90.00
_cell.angle_beta   90.00
_cell.angle_gamma   90.00
#
_symmetry.space_group_name_H-M   'P 1'
#
loop_
_entity.id
_entity.type
_entity.pdbx_description
1 polymer ?
#
loop_
_entity_poly.entity_id
_entity_poly.type
_entity_poly.pdbx_seq_one_letter_code
_entity_poly.pdbx_strand_id
1 'polypeptide(L)' 'INAYFVKYRKLDDGVGLVGSWHTVRVPGSENELHLTELEPSSLYEVLMVARSAAGEGQPSMLTFRTSKEKKTSSKNTQAS' A
#
# COMPACT_ATOMS: atom_id res chain seq x y z
N ILE A 1 -2.98 -21.03 0.04
CA ILE A 1 -2.00 -19.96 0.33
C ILE A 1 -2.01 -19.76 1.83
N ASN A 2 -0.86 -19.65 2.49
CA ASN A 2 -0.78 -19.54 3.96
C ASN A 2 -0.70 -18.07 4.41
N ALA A 3 -0.03 -17.23 3.63
CA ALA A 3 0.06 -15.79 3.85
C ALA A 3 0.44 -15.07 2.56
N TYR A 4 0.22 -13.76 2.49
CA TYR A 4 0.82 -12.87 1.52
C TYR A 4 1.79 -11.92 2.23
N PHE A 5 2.93 -11.67 1.61
CA PHE A 5 3.86 -10.62 2.02
C PHE A 5 3.71 -9.47 1.04
N VAL A 6 3.16 -8.37 1.51
CA VAL A 6 2.99 -7.15 0.74
C VAL A 6 4.05 -6.17 1.18
N LYS A 7 4.90 -5.74 0.26
CA LYS A 7 5.88 -4.69 0.49
C LYS A 7 5.45 -3.45 -0.26
N TYR A 8 5.59 -2.29 0.34
CA TYR A 8 5.31 -1.03 -0.34
C TYR A 8 6.37 0.02 -0.01
N ARG A 9 6.61 0.92 -0.95
CA ARG A 9 7.53 2.05 -0.77
C ARG A 9 7.07 3.24 -1.60
N LYS A 10 7.41 4.44 -1.14
CA LYS A 10 7.23 5.66 -1.91
C LYS A 10 8.31 5.74 -2.99
N LEU A 11 7.89 6.06 -4.21
CA LEU A 11 8.74 6.49 -5.30
C LEU A 11 8.71 8.02 -5.31
N ASP A 12 9.84 8.66 -5.01
CA ASP A 12 9.92 10.11 -5.13
C ASP A 12 10.08 10.52 -6.60
N ASP A 13 9.36 11.57 -7.00
CA ASP A 13 9.40 12.18 -8.33
C ASP A 13 10.76 12.88 -8.61
N GLY A 14 11.63 12.99 -7.60
CA GLY A 14 12.96 13.61 -7.66
C GLY A 14 14.11 12.59 -7.60
N VAL A 15 15.24 12.94 -8.24
CA VAL A 15 16.47 12.15 -8.43
C VAL A 15 16.74 11.09 -7.35
N GLY A 16 16.25 9.87 -7.59
CA GLY A 16 16.82 8.63 -7.09
C GLY A 16 16.63 8.28 -5.61
N LEU A 17 15.94 9.09 -4.79
CA LEU A 17 15.58 8.64 -3.45
C LEU A 17 14.36 7.73 -3.53
N VAL A 18 14.63 6.44 -3.36
CA VAL A 18 13.57 5.45 -3.21
C VAL A 18 13.40 5.20 -1.71
N GLY A 19 12.18 5.39 -1.20
CA GLY A 19 11.88 5.16 0.21
C GLY A 19 12.21 3.73 0.64
N SER A 20 12.35 3.52 1.95
CA SER A 20 12.54 2.18 2.52
C SER A 20 11.31 1.30 2.25
N TRP A 21 11.54 0.01 2.05
CA TRP A 21 10.45 -0.96 1.92
C TRP A 21 9.75 -1.16 3.25
N HIS A 22 8.47 -0.83 3.30
CA HIS A 22 7.58 -1.29 4.36
C HIS A 22 7.09 -2.70 4.01
N THR A 23 7.06 -3.61 4.97
CA THR A 23 6.60 -5.00 4.76
C THR A 23 5.42 -5.29 5.67
N VAL A 24 4.33 -5.78 5.09
CA VAL A 24 3.11 -6.17 5.78
C VAL A 24 2.83 -7.62 5.49
N ARG A 25 2.49 -8.37 6.55
CA ARG A 25 2.07 -9.76 6.43
C ARG A 25 0.55 -9.81 6.47
N VAL A 26 -0.04 -10.31 5.39
CA VAL A 26 -1.47 -10.54 5.25
C VAL A 26 -1.74 -12.04 5.43
N PRO A 27 -2.65 -12.46 6.33
CA PRO A 27 -3.05 -13.86 6.43
C PRO A 27 -3.60 -14.38 5.10
N GLY A 28 -3.39 -15.66 4.78
CA GLY A 28 -3.91 -16.24 3.53
C GLY A 28 -5.43 -16.30 3.43
N SER A 29 -6.14 -16.08 4.55
CA SER A 29 -7.59 -15.93 4.61
C SER A 29 -8.08 -14.53 4.23
N GLU A 30 -7.19 -13.53 4.29
CA GLU A 30 -7.49 -12.15 3.94
C GLU A 30 -7.14 -11.91 2.47
N ASN A 31 -8.07 -11.28 1.74
CA ASN A 31 -7.85 -10.88 0.35
C ASN A 31 -7.59 -9.38 0.20
N GLU A 32 -7.73 -8.62 1.28
CA GLU A 32 -7.62 -7.17 1.30
C GLU A 32 -6.56 -6.70 2.31
N LEU A 33 -5.88 -5.61 1.99
CA LEU A 33 -4.93 -4.94 2.88
C LEU A 33 -5.13 -3.42 2.77
N HIS A 34 -5.23 -2.78 3.92
CA HIS A 34 -5.27 -1.32 4.03
C HIS A 34 -3.87 -0.80 4.33
N LEU A 35 -3.33 0.03 3.41
CA LEU A 35 -2.08 0.76 3.62
C LEU A 35 -2.40 2.10 4.28
N THR A 36 -1.84 2.35 5.46
CA THR A 36 -2.02 3.60 6.22
C THR A 36 -0.78 4.48 6.14
N GLU A 37 -0.92 5.74 6.54
CA GLU A 37 0.20 6.70 6.64
C GLU A 37 0.93 6.96 5.31
N LEU A 38 0.19 6.92 4.21
CA LEU A 38 0.72 7.24 2.89
C LEU A 38 0.71 8.75 2.65
N GLU A 39 1.81 9.25 2.10
CA GLU A 39 1.92 10.67 1.73
C GLU A 39 1.00 10.99 0.56
N PRO A 40 0.31 12.14 0.58
CA PRO A 40 -0.58 12.56 -0.50
C PRO A 40 0.17 12.89 -1.79
N SER A 41 -0.52 12.82 -2.92
CA SER A 41 0.00 13.12 -4.26
C SER A 41 1.28 12.36 -4.66
N SER A 42 1.58 11.25 -3.98
CA SER A 42 2.84 10.51 -4.09
C SER A 42 2.62 9.18 -4.79
N LEU A 43 3.62 8.74 -5.57
CA LEU A 43 3.60 7.46 -6.25
C LEU A 43 4.14 6.39 -5.30
N TYR A 44 3.42 5.28 -5.17
CA TYR A 44 3.82 4.13 -4.38
C TYR A 44 3.97 2.91 -5.29
N GLU A 45 5.01 2.13 -5.03
CA GLU A 45 5.22 0.81 -5.59
C GLU A 45 4.89 -0.25 -4.55
N VAL A 46 4.13 -1.26 -4.97
CA VAL A 46 3.70 -2.38 -4.15
C VAL A 46 4.19 -3.68 -4.78
N LEU A 47 4.78 -4.54 -3.97
CA LEU A 47 5.21 -5.89 -4.31
C LEU A 47 4.49 -6.89 -3.41
N MET A 48 3.69 -7.78 -3.97
CA MET A 48 2.99 -8.84 -3.24
C MET A 48 3.59 -10.20 -3.58
N VAL A 49 3.86 -11.03 -2.58
CA VAL A 49 4.31 -12.41 -2.74
C VAL A 49 3.41 -13.34 -1.94
N ALA A 50 2.84 -14.33 -2.60
CA ALA A 50 2.13 -15.41 -1.92
C ALA A 50 3.12 -16.38 -1.26
N ARG A 51 2.96 -16.68 0.03
CA ARG A 51 3.67 -17.78 0.70
C ARG A 51 2.69 -18.93 0.97
N SER A 52 3.04 -20.12 0.51
CA SER A 52 2.32 -21.37 0.73
C SER A 52 3.21 -22.39 1.46
N ALA A 53 2.67 -23.56 1.79
CA ALA A 53 3.47 -24.64 2.39
C ALA A 53 4.56 -25.17 1.45
N ALA A 54 4.38 -25.03 0.13
CA ALA A 54 5.34 -25.46 -0.88
C ALA A 54 6.42 -24.40 -1.19
N GLY A 55 6.32 -23.21 -0.59
CA GLY A 55 7.25 -22.09 -0.84
C GLY A 55 6.55 -20.80 -1.26
N GLU A 56 7.33 -19.89 -1.82
CA GLU A 56 6.89 -18.57 -2.28
C GLU A 56 6.45 -18.63 -3.74
N GLY A 57 5.25 -18.12 -4.02
CA GLY A 57 4.70 -17.98 -5.36
C GLY A 57 5.30 -16.78 -6.11
N GLN A 58 4.85 -16.57 -7.35
CA GLN A 58 5.36 -15.47 -8.16
C GLN A 58 5.03 -14.11 -7.54
N PRO A 59 6.01 -13.18 -7.47
CA PRO A 59 5.75 -11.82 -7.04
C PRO A 59 4.85 -11.10 -8.04
N SER A 60 3.90 -10.33 -7.54
CA SER A 60 3.06 -9.41 -8.31
C SER A 60 3.42 -7.97 -7.93
N MET A 61 3.49 -7.09 -8.94
CA MET A 61 3.87 -5.70 -8.74
C MET A 61 2.79 -4.75 -9.26
N LEU A 62 2.56 -3.68 -8.50
CA LEU A 62 1.56 -2.65 -8.78
C LEU A 62 2.16 -1.29 -8.42
N THR A 63 1.82 -0.26 -9.18
CA THR A 63 2.05 1.13 -8.79
C THR A 63 0.72 1.86 -8.67
N PHE A 64 0.58 2.67 -7.62
CA PHE A 64 -0.61 3.49 -7.41
C PHE A 64 -0.21 4.87 -6.90
N ARG A 65 -0.97 5.90 -7.27
CA ARG A 65 -0.76 7.27 -6.78
C ARG A 65 -1.79 7.60 -5.74
N THR A 66 -1.35 8.09 -4.58
CA THR A 66 -2.27 8.60 -3.56
C THR A 66 -2.95 9.86 -4.06
N SER A 67 -4.18 10.11 -3.59
CA SER A 67 -4.88 11.35 -3.91
C SER A 67 -4.11 12.56 -3.39
N LYS A 68 -4.23 13.69 -4.09
CA LYS A 68 -3.87 15.00 -3.51
C LYS A 68 -4.70 15.17 -2.23
N GLU A 69 -4.09 15.69 -1.16
CA GLU A 69 -4.81 16.05 0.05
C GLU A 69 -6.03 16.89 -0.33
N LYS A 70 -7.23 16.33 -0.21
CA LYS A 70 -8.41 17.17 -0.06
C LYS A 70 -8.27 17.72 1.35
N LYS A 71 -8.00 19.02 1.49
CA LYS A 71 -8.29 19.70 2.76
C LYS A 71 -9.69 19.26 3.14
N THR A 72 -9.84 18.46 4.20
CA THR A 72 -11.14 18.17 4.77
C THR A 72 -11.72 19.51 5.18
N SER A 73 -12.58 20.08 4.34
CA SER A 73 -13.56 21.05 4.81
C SER A 73 -14.48 20.25 5.71
N SER A 74 -14.13 20.22 6.99
CA SER A 74 -15.02 19.85 8.06
C SER A 74 -16.24 20.76 7.96
N LYS A 75 -17.32 20.32 7.31
CA LYS A 75 -18.62 21.00 7.41
C LYS A 75 -19.58 20.11 8.17
N ASN A 76 -19.37 20.17 9.49
CA ASN A 76 -20.37 20.33 10.54
C ASN A 76 -21.82 19.89 10.21
N THR A 77 -22.26 18.88 10.96
CA THR A 77 -23.61 18.63 11.49
C THR A 77 -24.63 19.75 11.27
N GLN A 78 -25.74 19.45 10.59
CA GLN A 78 -27.12 19.79 11.02
C GLN A 78 -28.11 19.18 10.02
N ALA A 79 -28.82 18.13 10.43
CA ALA A 79 -30.06 17.70 9.79
C ALA A 79 -31.21 18.16 10.71
N SER A 80 -32.19 18.80 10.08
CA SER A 80 -33.28 19.60 10.63
C SER A 80 -34.29 18.86 11.50
#